data_AF-A0A2T4DPK2-F1
#
_entry.id   AF-A0A2T4DPK2-F1
#
_cell.length_a   1.000
_cell.length_b   1.000
_cell.length_c   1.000
_cell.angle_alpha   90.00
_cell.angle_beta   90.00
_cell.angle_gamma   90.00
#
_symmetry.space_group_name_H-M   'P 1'
#
loop_
_entity.id
_entity.type
_entity.pdbx_description
1 polymer ?
#
loop_
_entity_poly.entity_id
_entity_poly.type
_entity_poly.pdbx_seq_one_letter_code
_entity_poly.pdbx_strand_id
1 'polypeptide(L)'
;MKRLLQIILTAFLLSSCYQETRLEGIWYGAYSIIDEKKESLSETTLFDFRDNQLFTITIRDLSLGDLNKVTIDSTEYELLNSKLKFKSYSPNIQISKDTITLEFENQKLVLRRIPENLRNLDISADCFHGSYFIQSKNYQDSIDFVNDSLLIYTGKYDQNFPGKKWQIVDYEGFKFLNIHEELQPVTIIKSCNSDGICLVYPTAKIIDMKLTPTTGDIQKEQLIGKWMEIQNSAPAPPSPPNLTEEVLRLSVLIKSDSIKINKCKRTKTYKWNLTSDGKRIYFIDRFLENDGSWKLLDLSDSSMTVRISSQSGFKEEIVKLGK
;
A
#
# COMPACT_ATOMS: atom_id res chain seq x y z
N MET A 1 -0.32 -38.50 52.68
CA MET A 1 -0.89 -38.33 51.32
C MET A 1 -1.16 -36.88 50.94
N LYS A 2 -1.78 -36.03 51.78
CA LYS A 2 -2.06 -34.60 51.45
C LYS A 2 -0.82 -33.77 51.06
N ARG A 3 0.32 -33.97 51.75
CA ARG A 3 1.59 -33.26 51.43
C ARG A 3 2.21 -33.70 50.09
N LEU A 4 2.08 -34.97 49.73
CA LEU A 4 2.60 -35.48 48.45
C LEU A 4 1.77 -34.97 47.27
N LEU A 5 0.44 -34.91 47.44
CA LEU A 5 -0.49 -34.35 46.45
C LEU A 5 -0.24 -32.85 46.24
N GLN A 6 0.05 -32.10 47.31
CA GLN A 6 0.41 -30.68 47.21
C GLN A 6 1.71 -30.46 46.43
N ILE A 7 2.76 -31.26 46.67
CA ILE A 7 4.04 -31.17 45.95
C ILE A 7 3.88 -31.48 44.46
N ILE A 8 3.04 -32.46 44.11
CA ILE A 8 2.74 -32.80 42.71
C ILE A 8 1.94 -31.68 42.04
N LEU A 9 0.99 -31.06 42.74
CA LEU A 9 0.22 -29.92 42.23
C LEU A 9 1.11 -28.68 42.02
N THR A 10 2.04 -28.37 42.93
CA THR A 10 2.99 -27.27 42.72
C THR A 10 3.99 -27.57 41.61
N ALA A 11 4.42 -28.82 41.43
CA ALA A 11 5.28 -29.18 40.29
C ALA A 11 4.56 -29.02 38.93
N PHE A 12 3.25 -29.34 38.86
CA PHE A 12 2.43 -29.12 37.67
C PHE A 12 2.14 -27.64 37.39
N LEU A 13 2.01 -26.82 38.44
CA LEU A 13 1.82 -25.37 38.30
C LEU A 13 3.13 -24.63 37.96
N LEU A 14 4.29 -25.21 38.29
CA LEU A 14 5.60 -24.65 37.94
C LEU A 14 6.07 -25.05 36.53
N SER A 15 5.61 -26.17 35.99
CA SER A 15 5.90 -26.57 34.60
C SER A 15 5.00 -25.87 33.56
N SER A 16 3.86 -25.31 33.96
CA SER A 16 2.93 -24.64 33.04
C SER A 16 3.35 -23.23 32.60
N CYS A 17 4.55 -22.77 32.98
CA CYS A 17 5.09 -21.45 32.61
C CYS A 17 6.41 -21.53 31.81
N TYR A 18 6.81 -22.71 31.33
CA TYR A 18 7.89 -22.80 30.34
C TYR A 18 7.29 -22.63 28.94
N GLN A 19 6.99 -21.38 28.57
CA GLN A 19 6.77 -21.02 27.18
C GLN A 19 8.12 -21.14 26.48
N GLU A 20 8.35 -22.30 25.86
CA GLU A 20 9.55 -22.58 25.08
C GLU A 20 9.76 -21.44 24.06
N THR A 21 10.88 -20.74 24.16
CA THR A 21 11.30 -19.74 23.17
C THR A 21 11.63 -20.47 21.88
N ARG A 22 10.62 -20.62 21.01
CA ARG A 22 10.76 -21.35 19.73
C ARG A 22 11.15 -20.40 18.61
N LEU A 23 12.14 -20.79 17.81
CA LEU A 23 12.55 -20.10 16.59
C LEU A 23 11.43 -20.13 15.54
N GLU A 24 10.63 -21.19 15.60
CA GLU A 24 9.63 -21.59 14.64
C GLU A 24 8.51 -20.56 14.55
N GLY A 25 8.02 -20.35 13.33
CA GLY A 25 6.98 -19.38 13.00
C GLY A 25 7.43 -18.36 11.97
N ILE A 26 6.53 -17.41 11.69
CA ILE A 26 6.71 -16.42 10.63
C ILE A 26 7.10 -15.08 11.24
N TRP A 27 8.15 -14.52 10.69
CA TRP A 27 8.80 -13.31 11.17
C TRP A 27 8.94 -12.30 10.04
N TYR A 28 9.04 -11.02 10.41
CA TYR A 28 9.31 -9.93 9.48
C TYR A 28 10.52 -9.12 9.95
N GLY A 29 11.29 -8.57 9.00
CA GLY A 29 12.38 -7.64 9.28
C GLY A 29 11.84 -6.35 9.89
N ALA A 30 12.16 -6.06 11.15
CA ALA A 30 11.66 -4.87 11.84
C ALA A 30 12.60 -3.67 11.68
N TYR A 31 13.89 -3.88 11.92
CA TYR A 31 14.95 -2.89 11.77
C TYR A 31 16.33 -3.56 11.77
N SER A 32 17.31 -2.89 11.18
CA SER A 32 18.73 -3.21 11.36
C SER A 32 19.38 -2.27 12.38
N ILE A 33 20.50 -2.70 12.95
CA ILE A 33 21.39 -1.86 13.75
C ILE A 33 22.75 -1.86 13.06
N ILE A 34 23.17 -0.70 12.56
CA ILE A 34 24.46 -0.46 11.90
C ILE A 34 25.09 0.73 12.63
N ASP A 35 26.34 0.58 13.09
CA ASP A 35 27.04 1.61 13.89
C ASP A 35 26.19 2.16 15.05
N GLU A 36 25.54 1.24 15.79
CA GLU A 36 24.60 1.53 16.90
C GLU A 36 23.33 2.34 16.52
N LYS A 37 23.14 2.67 15.24
CA LYS A 37 21.95 3.35 14.74
C LYS A 37 20.90 2.35 14.28
N LYS A 38 19.65 2.59 14.68
CA LYS A 38 18.49 1.79 14.25
C LYS A 38 17.94 2.31 12.94
N GLU A 39 17.92 1.47 11.92
CA GLU A 39 17.35 1.78 10.61
C GLU A 39 16.14 0.88 10.36
N SER A 40 14.98 1.48 10.11
CA SER A 40 13.77 0.70 9.81
C SER A 40 13.91 0.04 8.45
N LEU A 41 13.52 -1.23 8.38
CA LEU A 41 13.54 -1.97 7.13
C LEU A 41 12.25 -1.74 6.37
N SER A 42 12.35 -1.33 5.11
CA SER A 42 11.23 -1.27 4.18
C SER A 42 11.15 -2.59 3.40
N GLU A 43 11.06 -3.70 4.13
CA GLU A 43 11.19 -5.04 3.54
C GLU A 43 9.84 -5.67 3.23
N THR A 44 9.71 -6.17 2.01
CA THR A 44 8.56 -6.97 1.59
C THR A 44 8.80 -8.47 1.79
N THR A 45 9.74 -8.80 2.67
CA THR A 45 10.23 -10.15 2.90
C THR A 45 9.79 -10.68 4.27
N LEU A 46 9.28 -11.90 4.28
CA LEU A 46 8.96 -12.67 5.47
C LEU A 46 9.97 -13.81 5.63
N PHE A 47 10.22 -14.20 6.88
CA PHE A 47 11.11 -15.29 7.26
C PHE A 47 10.29 -16.31 8.03
N ASP A 48 10.08 -17.49 7.46
CA ASP A 48 9.34 -18.58 8.07
C ASP A 48 10.30 -19.71 8.45
N PHE A 49 10.50 -19.89 9.75
CA PHE A 49 11.32 -20.97 10.30
C PHE A 49 10.40 -22.16 10.62
N ARG A 50 10.61 -23.27 9.94
CA ARG A 50 9.88 -24.53 10.20
C ARG A 50 10.69 -25.73 9.72
N ASP A 51 10.62 -26.84 10.45
CA ASP A 51 11.21 -28.12 10.05
C ASP A 51 12.69 -28.03 9.63
N ASN A 52 13.49 -27.25 10.36
CA ASN A 52 14.91 -26.97 10.09
C ASN A 52 15.17 -26.28 8.74
N GLN A 53 14.15 -25.66 8.15
CA GLN A 53 14.22 -24.86 6.94
C GLN A 53 13.79 -23.42 7.24
N LEU A 54 14.56 -22.48 6.72
CA LEU A 54 14.17 -21.08 6.63
C LEU A 54 13.60 -20.86 5.24
N PHE A 55 12.33 -20.53 5.16
CA PHE A 55 11.69 -20.02 3.97
C PHE A 55 11.77 -18.50 3.97
N THR A 56 12.35 -17.94 2.91
CA THR A 56 12.37 -16.50 2.65
C THR A 56 11.30 -16.20 1.62
N ILE A 57 10.24 -15.51 2.04
CA ILE A 57 9.09 -15.19 1.21
C ILE A 57 9.18 -13.73 0.84
N THR A 58 9.56 -13.44 -0.39
CA THR A 58 9.59 -12.07 -0.90
C THR A 58 8.31 -11.81 -1.67
N ILE A 59 7.49 -10.92 -1.11
CA ILE A 59 6.26 -10.44 -1.74
C ILE A 59 6.68 -9.26 -2.62
N ARG A 60 6.76 -9.49 -3.95
CA ARG A 60 7.21 -8.58 -5.03
C ARG A 60 8.64 -8.84 -5.53
N ASP A 61 8.80 -8.85 -6.83
CA ASP A 61 10.10 -8.75 -7.50
C ASP A 61 10.33 -7.31 -8.00
N LEU A 62 11.03 -6.50 -7.18
CA LEU A 62 11.39 -5.12 -7.52
C LEU A 62 12.32 -5.02 -8.74
N SER A 63 13.09 -6.07 -9.04
CA SER A 63 14.07 -6.06 -10.12
C SER A 63 13.44 -6.24 -11.51
N LEU A 64 12.32 -6.95 -11.57
CA LEU A 64 11.58 -7.21 -12.81
C LEU A 64 10.32 -6.33 -12.96
N GLY A 65 9.98 -5.54 -11.94
CA GLY A 65 8.69 -4.84 -11.87
C GLY A 65 7.50 -5.81 -11.77
N ASP A 66 7.75 -7.10 -11.48
CA ASP A 66 6.73 -8.11 -11.29
C ASP A 66 6.33 -8.19 -9.83
N LEU A 67 5.44 -7.28 -9.48
CA LEU A 67 4.95 -7.08 -8.12
C LEU A 67 3.86 -8.09 -7.73
N ASN A 68 3.48 -8.98 -8.67
CA ASN A 68 2.61 -10.12 -8.43
C ASN A 68 3.38 -11.35 -7.96
N LYS A 69 4.69 -11.39 -8.21
CA LYS A 69 5.49 -12.56 -7.92
C LYS A 69 5.79 -12.63 -6.43
N VAL A 70 5.26 -13.68 -5.81
CA VAL A 70 5.74 -14.14 -4.51
C VAL A 70 6.83 -15.16 -4.79
N THR A 71 8.07 -14.85 -4.42
CA THR A 71 9.16 -15.82 -4.48
C THR A 71 9.35 -16.44 -3.11
N ILE A 72 9.49 -17.76 -3.09
CA ILE A 72 9.77 -18.53 -1.88
C ILE A 72 11.06 -19.27 -2.13
N ASP A 73 12.10 -18.85 -1.43
CA ASP A 73 13.39 -19.55 -1.40
C ASP A 73 13.53 -20.27 -0.06
N SER A 74 14.15 -21.44 -0.05
CA SER A 74 14.39 -22.20 1.18
C SER A 74 15.87 -22.45 1.40
N THR A 75 16.32 -22.32 2.64
CA THR A 75 17.66 -22.76 3.06
C THR A 75 17.55 -23.59 4.33
N GLU A 76 18.31 -24.67 4.40
CA GLU A 76 18.43 -25.44 5.62
C GLU A 76 19.19 -24.64 6.68
N TYR A 77 18.81 -24.82 7.95
CA TYR A 77 19.51 -24.28 9.09
C TYR A 77 19.67 -25.32 10.20
N GLU A 78 20.72 -25.14 11.00
CA GLU A 78 20.90 -25.82 12.27
C GLU A 78 20.98 -24.77 13.39
N LEU A 79 20.19 -24.95 14.45
CA LEU A 79 20.31 -24.14 15.66
C LEU A 79 21.18 -24.87 16.67
N LEU A 80 22.40 -24.37 16.90
CA LEU A 80 23.36 -24.94 17.84
C LEU A 80 23.72 -23.88 18.88
N ASN A 81 23.22 -24.06 20.10
CA ASN A 81 23.35 -23.08 21.19
C ASN A 81 22.81 -21.70 20.74
N SER A 82 23.62 -20.64 20.83
CA SER A 82 23.29 -19.28 20.39
C SER A 82 23.80 -18.96 18.98
N LYS A 83 23.98 -19.97 18.13
CA LYS A 83 24.35 -19.80 16.72
C LYS A 83 23.32 -20.44 15.81
N LEU A 84 22.86 -19.66 14.85
CA LEU A 84 22.10 -20.15 13.71
C LEU A 84 23.11 -20.47 12.61
N LYS A 85 23.13 -21.69 12.09
CA LYS A 85 24.12 -22.13 11.10
C LYS A 85 23.43 -22.42 9.79
N PHE A 86 23.79 -21.66 8.76
CA PHE A 86 23.43 -21.90 7.38
C PHE A 86 24.63 -22.48 6.63
N LYS A 87 24.44 -22.88 5.36
CA LYS A 87 25.49 -23.48 4.54
C LYS A 87 26.73 -22.58 4.36
N SER A 88 26.54 -21.27 4.23
CA SER A 88 27.59 -20.30 3.89
C SER A 88 27.95 -19.32 5.01
N TYR A 89 27.14 -19.21 6.07
CA TYR A 89 27.37 -18.27 7.17
C TYR A 89 26.67 -18.74 8.44
N SER A 90 27.09 -18.22 9.61
CA SER A 90 26.51 -18.60 10.89
C SER A 90 26.43 -17.41 11.85
N PRO A 91 25.34 -16.63 11.84
CA PRO A 91 25.19 -15.49 12.74
C PRO A 91 24.93 -15.97 14.17
N ASN A 92 25.33 -15.15 15.15
CA ASN A 92 24.84 -15.36 16.52
C ASN A 92 23.35 -15.01 16.55
N ILE A 93 22.59 -15.74 17.35
CA ILE A 93 21.14 -15.57 17.46
C ILE A 93 20.73 -15.40 18.92
N GLN A 94 19.89 -14.39 19.16
CA GLN A 94 19.18 -14.19 20.43
C GLN A 94 17.68 -14.29 20.15
N ILE A 95 17.01 -15.22 20.83
CA ILE A 95 15.58 -15.48 20.62
C ILE A 95 14.82 -15.05 21.88
N SER A 96 13.78 -14.26 21.67
CA SER A 96 12.75 -13.97 22.67
C SER A 96 11.39 -14.47 22.16
N LYS A 97 10.34 -14.26 22.93
CA LYS A 97 8.97 -14.64 22.54
C LYS A 97 8.57 -14.07 21.18
N ASP A 98 8.77 -12.77 20.98
CA ASP A 98 8.26 -12.02 19.83
C ASP A 98 9.37 -11.30 19.03
N THR A 99 10.64 -11.49 19.39
CA THR A 99 11.80 -10.96 18.66
C THR A 99 12.91 -11.98 18.47
N ILE A 100 13.56 -11.90 17.32
CA ILE A 100 14.87 -12.53 17.06
C ILE A 100 15.86 -11.43 16.75
N THR A 101 17.07 -11.52 17.30
CA THR A 101 18.21 -10.71 16.88
C THR A 101 19.25 -11.62 16.25
N LEU A 102 19.55 -11.40 14.98
CA LEU A 102 20.66 -12.02 14.25
C LEU A 102 21.84 -11.05 14.23
N GLU A 103 22.97 -11.46 14.78
CA GLU A 103 24.19 -10.64 14.82
C GLU A 103 25.18 -11.13 13.76
N PHE A 104 25.52 -10.21 12.84
CA PHE A 104 26.57 -10.33 11.85
C PHE A 104 27.75 -9.41 12.25
N GLU A 105 28.90 -9.53 11.57
CA GLU A 105 30.12 -8.81 11.96
C GLU A 105 29.93 -7.29 12.15
N ASN A 106 29.20 -6.64 11.24
CA ASN A 106 29.03 -5.18 11.23
C ASN A 106 27.56 -4.72 11.37
N GLN A 107 26.62 -5.65 11.60
CA GLN A 107 25.20 -5.32 11.66
C GLN A 107 24.41 -6.30 12.51
N LYS A 108 23.32 -5.82 13.13
CA LYS A 108 22.32 -6.69 13.73
C LYS A 108 21.01 -6.57 12.97
N LEU A 109 20.39 -7.70 12.62
CA LEU A 109 19.06 -7.74 12.05
C LEU A 109 18.07 -8.14 13.14
N VAL A 110 17.06 -7.31 13.38
CA VAL A 110 15.99 -7.61 14.34
C VAL A 110 14.74 -8.02 13.59
N LEU A 111 14.31 -9.26 13.82
CA LEU A 111 13.07 -9.81 13.32
C LEU A 111 12.00 -9.77 14.42
N ARG A 112 10.75 -9.66 14.01
CA ARG A 112 9.58 -9.73 14.90
C ARG A 112 8.58 -10.75 14.43
N ARG A 113 7.97 -11.45 15.38
CA ARG A 113 6.99 -12.49 15.10
C ARG A 113 5.69 -11.85 14.61
N ILE A 114 5.07 -12.41 13.58
CA ILE A 114 3.69 -12.07 13.25
C ILE A 114 2.77 -12.68 14.31
N PRO A 115 1.90 -11.90 14.98
CA PRO A 115 1.01 -12.44 15.99
C PRO A 115 0.06 -13.52 15.44
N GLU A 116 0.05 -14.69 16.08
CA GLU A 116 -0.76 -15.85 15.65
C GLU A 116 -2.27 -15.59 15.63
N ASN A 117 -2.75 -14.60 16.41
CA ASN A 117 -4.16 -14.20 16.38
C ASN A 117 -4.57 -13.48 15.07
N LEU A 118 -3.62 -13.23 14.16
CA LEU A 118 -3.88 -12.71 12.81
C LEU A 118 -3.90 -13.81 11.74
N ARG A 119 -3.68 -15.08 12.13
CA ARG A 119 -3.71 -16.23 11.22
C ARG A 119 -5.14 -16.72 10.99
N ASN A 120 -5.44 -17.19 9.78
CA ASN A 120 -6.71 -17.78 9.35
C ASN A 120 -7.92 -16.86 9.59
N LEU A 121 -7.73 -15.55 9.46
CA LEU A 121 -8.82 -14.60 9.52
C LEU A 121 -9.69 -14.71 8.27
N ASP A 122 -11.00 -14.70 8.46
CA ASP A 122 -11.98 -14.64 7.37
C ASP A 122 -12.04 -13.21 6.82
N ILE A 123 -11.32 -12.99 5.72
CA ILE A 123 -11.26 -11.70 5.01
C ILE A 123 -11.72 -11.95 3.58
N SER A 124 -12.88 -11.42 3.22
CA SER A 124 -13.35 -11.40 1.83
C SER A 124 -12.64 -10.33 1.03
N ALA A 125 -12.42 -10.56 -0.27
CA ALA A 125 -11.98 -9.52 -1.21
C ALA A 125 -13.08 -8.47 -1.43
N ASP A 126 -14.36 -8.84 -1.28
CA ASP A 126 -15.51 -7.94 -1.42
C ASP A 126 -15.48 -6.77 -0.44
N CYS A 127 -14.66 -6.88 0.61
CA CYS A 127 -14.34 -5.83 1.55
C CYS A 127 -13.72 -4.58 0.97
N PHE A 128 -13.06 -4.71 -0.18
CA PHE A 128 -12.24 -3.69 -0.80
C PHE A 128 -12.97 -3.13 -2.01
N HIS A 129 -13.99 -2.32 -1.76
CA HIS A 129 -14.77 -1.70 -2.81
C HIS A 129 -15.08 -0.23 -2.51
N GLY A 130 -14.87 0.63 -3.50
CA GLY A 130 -15.12 2.05 -3.37
C GLY A 130 -14.10 2.77 -2.48
N SER A 131 -14.50 3.92 -1.93
CA SER A 131 -13.58 4.88 -1.32
C SER A 131 -13.45 4.74 0.19
N TYR A 132 -12.22 4.89 0.69
CA TYR A 132 -11.88 4.86 2.10
C TYR A 132 -10.98 6.03 2.49
N PHE A 133 -11.19 6.56 3.69
CA PHE A 133 -10.24 7.41 4.38
C PHE A 133 -9.24 6.54 5.15
N ILE A 134 -7.96 6.73 4.88
CA ILE A 134 -6.87 6.05 5.55
C ILE A 134 -6.44 6.89 6.75
N GLN A 135 -6.44 6.29 7.93
CA GLN A 135 -6.00 6.94 9.16
C GLN A 135 -5.00 6.06 9.91
N SER A 136 -3.84 6.64 10.24
CA SER A 136 -2.91 6.14 11.25
C SER A 136 -2.48 7.30 12.15
N LYS A 137 -1.59 7.03 13.13
CA LYS A 137 -1.13 8.06 14.08
C LYS A 137 -0.54 9.30 13.41
N ASN A 138 0.23 9.13 12.32
CA ASN A 138 0.98 10.20 11.65
C ASN A 138 0.73 10.27 10.14
N TYR A 139 -0.22 9.49 9.62
CA TYR A 139 -0.52 9.44 8.20
C TYR A 139 -2.04 9.48 7.99
N GLN A 140 -2.46 10.35 7.08
CA GLN A 140 -3.85 10.48 6.67
C GLN A 140 -3.89 10.64 5.16
N ASP A 141 -4.72 9.84 4.52
CA ASP A 141 -4.94 9.93 3.07
C ASP A 141 -6.31 9.36 2.70
N SER A 142 -6.61 9.25 1.41
CA SER A 142 -7.80 8.55 0.93
C SER A 142 -7.48 7.75 -0.34
N ILE A 143 -8.19 6.64 -0.49
CA ILE A 143 -7.97 5.65 -1.55
C ILE A 143 -9.32 5.14 -2.05
N ASP A 144 -9.42 4.81 -3.32
CA ASP A 144 -10.59 4.18 -3.92
C ASP A 144 -10.18 2.83 -4.53
N PHE A 145 -10.79 1.74 -4.05
CA PHE A 145 -10.67 0.41 -4.64
C PHE A 145 -11.66 0.33 -5.80
N VAL A 146 -11.16 0.59 -7.00
CA VAL A 146 -11.94 0.73 -8.23
C VAL A 146 -12.52 -0.62 -8.66
N ASN A 147 -11.72 -1.68 -8.50
CA ASN A 147 -12.10 -3.07 -8.70
C ASN A 147 -11.10 -3.99 -7.99
N ASP A 148 -11.29 -5.30 -8.17
CA ASP A 148 -10.51 -6.39 -7.57
C ASP A 148 -8.99 -6.35 -7.84
N SER A 149 -8.52 -5.49 -8.74
CA SER A 149 -7.11 -5.40 -9.14
C SER A 149 -6.55 -3.98 -9.22
N LEU A 150 -7.42 -2.96 -9.20
CA LEU A 150 -7.05 -1.56 -9.39
C LEU A 150 -7.52 -0.71 -8.21
N LEU A 151 -6.64 0.16 -7.75
CA LEU A 151 -6.95 1.19 -6.77
C LEU A 151 -6.35 2.53 -7.19
N ILE A 152 -6.88 3.62 -6.65
CA ILE A 152 -6.36 4.96 -6.89
C ILE A 152 -6.31 5.78 -5.61
N TYR A 153 -5.17 6.39 -5.32
CA TYR A 153 -5.05 7.35 -4.21
C TYR A 153 -5.79 8.65 -4.56
N THR A 154 -6.79 9.00 -3.79
CA THR A 154 -7.62 10.21 -3.99
C THR A 154 -7.16 11.39 -3.11
N GLY A 155 -6.38 11.13 -2.06
CA GLY A 155 -5.86 12.13 -1.15
C GLY A 155 -4.58 12.80 -1.66
N LYS A 156 -3.59 12.99 -0.78
CA LYS A 156 -2.38 13.79 -1.07
C LYS A 156 -1.16 12.94 -1.37
N TYR A 157 -1.22 11.65 -1.13
CA TYR A 157 -0.19 10.71 -1.46
C TYR A 157 -0.18 10.42 -2.97
N ASP A 158 1.03 10.18 -3.50
CA ASP A 158 1.33 9.91 -4.91
C ASP A 158 0.40 10.63 -5.92
N GLN A 159 0.34 11.95 -5.81
CA GLN A 159 -0.64 12.75 -6.56
C GLN A 159 -0.46 12.63 -8.08
N ASN A 160 0.79 12.37 -8.50
CA ASN A 160 1.21 12.30 -9.89
C ASN A 160 1.00 10.91 -10.50
N PHE A 161 1.14 9.84 -9.71
CA PHE A 161 0.99 8.45 -10.17
C PHE A 161 0.02 7.66 -9.28
N PRO A 162 -1.22 8.18 -9.09
CA PRO A 162 -2.10 7.72 -8.02
C PRO A 162 -2.71 6.33 -8.27
N GLY A 163 -2.80 5.90 -9.53
CA GLY A 163 -3.38 4.62 -9.89
C GLY A 163 -2.38 3.50 -9.68
N LYS A 164 -2.72 2.51 -8.86
CA LYS A 164 -1.90 1.32 -8.59
C LYS A 164 -2.69 0.04 -8.83
N LYS A 165 -1.95 -1.03 -9.06
CA LYS A 165 -2.49 -2.39 -8.93
C LYS A 165 -2.45 -2.83 -7.47
N TRP A 166 -3.34 -3.72 -7.08
CA TRP A 166 -3.34 -4.29 -5.74
C TRP A 166 -3.87 -5.73 -5.73
N GLN A 167 -3.59 -6.45 -4.65
CA GLN A 167 -4.11 -7.79 -4.38
C GLN A 167 -4.01 -8.15 -2.90
N ILE A 168 -4.69 -9.22 -2.50
CA ILE A 168 -4.50 -9.89 -1.21
C ILE A 168 -3.59 -11.11 -1.42
N VAL A 169 -2.46 -11.14 -0.72
CA VAL A 169 -1.55 -12.30 -0.70
C VAL A 169 -1.86 -13.15 0.53
N ASP A 170 -2.08 -14.45 0.34
CA ASP A 170 -2.28 -15.41 1.42
C ASP A 170 -1.02 -16.28 1.58
N TYR A 171 -0.45 -16.31 2.79
CA TYR A 171 0.67 -17.18 3.12
C TYR A 171 0.46 -17.77 4.51
N GLU A 172 0.38 -19.10 4.60
CA GLU A 172 0.23 -19.84 5.87
C GLU A 172 -0.95 -19.37 6.74
N GLY A 173 -2.02 -18.88 6.09
CA GLY A 173 -3.22 -18.36 6.73
C GLY A 173 -3.17 -16.86 7.06
N PHE A 174 -2.05 -16.19 6.87
CA PHE A 174 -1.95 -14.73 7.01
C PHE A 174 -2.32 -14.05 5.70
N LYS A 175 -3.14 -13.01 5.79
CA LYS A 175 -3.59 -12.23 4.64
C LYS A 175 -2.94 -10.86 4.62
N PHE A 176 -2.35 -10.52 3.49
CA PHE A 176 -1.55 -9.32 3.32
C PHE A 176 -2.12 -8.44 2.20
N LEU A 177 -2.31 -7.16 2.47
CA LEU A 177 -2.63 -6.18 1.43
C LEU A 177 -1.33 -5.79 0.71
N ASN A 178 -1.26 -6.14 -0.57
CA ASN A 178 -0.15 -5.82 -1.43
C ASN A 178 -0.57 -4.74 -2.44
N ILE A 179 -0.07 -3.50 -2.27
CA ILE A 179 -0.20 -2.41 -3.24
C ILE A 179 1.08 -2.30 -4.06
N HIS A 180 0.96 -2.33 -5.38
CA HIS A 180 2.10 -2.35 -6.30
C HIS A 180 2.85 -1.01 -6.31
N GLU A 181 4.17 -1.07 -6.53
CA GLU A 181 5.09 0.08 -6.71
C GLU A 181 5.26 0.96 -5.47
N GLU A 182 4.63 0.58 -4.35
CA GLU A 182 4.83 1.21 -3.06
C GLU A 182 6.04 0.59 -2.35
N LEU A 183 6.95 1.43 -1.86
CA LEU A 183 8.11 0.99 -1.07
C LEU A 183 7.73 0.54 0.35
N GLN A 184 6.42 0.45 0.65
CA GLN A 184 5.96 0.08 1.98
C GLN A 184 6.00 -1.46 2.17
N PRO A 185 6.55 -1.95 3.30
CA PRO A 185 6.54 -3.34 3.71
C PRO A 185 5.12 -3.89 3.82
N VAL A 186 5.07 -5.22 3.86
CA VAL A 186 3.84 -5.99 3.73
C VAL A 186 2.87 -5.63 4.85
N THR A 187 1.67 -5.15 4.48
CA THR A 187 0.65 -4.76 5.46
C THR A 187 -0.27 -5.94 5.72
N ILE A 188 -0.42 -6.34 6.99
CA ILE A 188 -1.27 -7.47 7.39
C ILE A 188 -2.71 -6.98 7.56
N ILE A 189 -3.68 -7.74 7.04
CA ILE A 189 -5.09 -7.46 7.23
C ILE A 189 -5.55 -8.09 8.55
N LYS A 190 -5.99 -7.25 9.50
CA LYS A 190 -6.43 -7.67 10.84
C LYS A 190 -7.93 -7.92 10.94
N SER A 191 -8.72 -7.19 10.16
CA SER A 191 -10.16 -7.39 10.07
C SER A 191 -10.72 -6.64 8.89
N CYS A 192 -11.84 -7.11 8.36
CA CYS A 192 -12.70 -6.33 7.49
C CYS A 192 -14.16 -6.52 7.93
N ASN A 193 -14.90 -5.41 8.01
CA ASN A 193 -16.35 -5.41 8.19
C ASN A 193 -16.95 -4.11 7.62
N SER A 194 -18.24 -3.88 7.86
CA SER A 194 -18.96 -2.68 7.43
C SER A 194 -18.37 -1.36 7.95
N ASP A 195 -17.68 -1.38 9.10
CA ASP A 195 -17.10 -0.18 9.71
C ASP A 195 -15.73 0.17 9.09
N GLY A 196 -15.19 -0.73 8.27
CA GLY A 196 -13.95 -0.54 7.55
C GLY A 196 -12.99 -1.72 7.64
N ILE A 197 -11.77 -1.45 7.17
CA ILE A 197 -10.67 -2.42 7.14
C ILE A 197 -9.62 -1.98 8.15
N CYS A 198 -9.20 -2.90 9.02
CA CYS A 198 -8.09 -2.68 9.94
C CYS A 198 -6.85 -3.37 9.39
N LEU A 199 -5.78 -2.60 9.28
CA LEU A 199 -4.49 -3.00 8.77
C LEU A 199 -3.44 -2.83 9.85
N VAL A 200 -2.48 -3.73 9.89
CA VAL A 200 -1.32 -3.67 10.78
C VAL A 200 -0.08 -3.63 9.91
N TYR A 201 0.72 -2.59 10.13
CA TYR A 201 1.97 -2.39 9.45
C TYR A 201 3.12 -2.78 10.39
N PRO A 202 3.76 -3.94 10.14
CA PRO A 202 4.73 -4.53 11.03
C PRO A 202 6.12 -3.91 10.81
N THR A 203 6.47 -2.89 11.61
CA THR A 203 7.84 -2.32 11.62
C THR A 203 8.44 -2.33 13.03
N ALA A 204 9.54 -1.58 13.24
CA ALA A 204 10.14 -1.34 14.56
C ALA A 204 9.13 -0.91 15.64
N LYS A 205 8.07 -0.19 15.24
CA LYS A 205 6.88 0.04 16.05
C LYS A 205 5.69 -0.43 15.23
N ILE A 206 4.83 -1.26 15.81
CA ILE A 206 3.61 -1.68 15.15
C ILE A 206 2.76 -0.43 14.90
N ILE A 207 2.36 -0.22 13.64
CA ILE A 207 1.47 0.89 13.26
C ILE A 207 0.13 0.29 12.88
N ASP A 208 -0.90 0.62 13.64
CA ASP A 208 -2.27 0.34 13.25
C ASP A 208 -2.75 1.40 12.24
N MET A 209 -3.41 0.93 11.20
CA MET A 209 -4.05 1.75 10.18
C MET A 209 -5.50 1.32 10.02
N LYS A 210 -6.41 2.29 9.94
CA LYS A 210 -7.83 2.04 9.69
C LYS A 210 -8.24 2.68 8.37
N LEU A 211 -8.90 1.91 7.52
CA LEU A 211 -9.55 2.38 6.31
C LEU A 211 -11.04 2.48 6.63
N THR A 212 -11.57 3.69 6.74
CA THR A 212 -12.99 3.92 7.03
C THR A 212 -13.71 4.26 5.73
N PRO A 213 -14.84 3.61 5.39
CA PRO A 213 -15.58 3.92 4.17
C PRO A 213 -15.94 5.41 4.09
N THR A 214 -15.86 5.98 2.88
CA THR A 214 -16.20 7.37 2.61
C THR A 214 -16.97 7.50 1.31
N THR A 215 -17.88 8.47 1.27
CA THR A 215 -18.63 8.86 0.08
C THR A 215 -18.32 10.31 -0.28
N GLY A 216 -18.59 10.68 -1.53
CA GLY A 216 -18.45 12.04 -2.02
C GLY A 216 -19.78 12.68 -2.38
N ASP A 217 -19.78 14.01 -2.38
CA ASP A 217 -20.96 14.80 -2.78
C ASP A 217 -21.02 15.01 -4.30
N ILE A 218 -19.89 14.85 -5.01
CA ILE A 218 -19.81 15.05 -6.46
C ILE A 218 -20.28 13.78 -7.17
N GLN A 219 -21.33 13.92 -7.97
CA GLN A 219 -21.89 12.90 -8.83
C GLN A 219 -21.43 13.07 -10.29
N LYS A 220 -21.43 11.97 -11.04
CA LYS A 220 -20.94 11.92 -12.42
C LYS A 220 -21.67 12.90 -13.33
N GLU A 221 -22.97 13.05 -13.12
CA GLU A 221 -23.89 13.86 -13.92
C GLU A 221 -23.56 15.35 -13.85
N GLN A 222 -23.03 15.82 -12.70
CA GLN A 222 -22.67 17.24 -12.51
C GLN A 222 -21.50 17.67 -13.41
N LEU A 223 -20.64 16.72 -13.76
CA LEU A 223 -19.46 16.94 -14.61
C LEU A 223 -19.81 16.98 -16.11
N ILE A 224 -20.97 16.45 -16.51
CA ILE A 224 -21.38 16.39 -17.92
C ILE A 224 -21.57 17.81 -18.46
N GLY A 225 -20.99 18.06 -19.64
CA GLY A 225 -21.06 19.37 -20.29
C GLY A 225 -19.81 19.71 -21.09
N LYS A 226 -19.86 20.87 -21.73
CA LYS A 226 -18.70 21.49 -22.37
C LYS A 226 -18.05 22.44 -21.36
N TRP A 227 -16.73 22.36 -21.28
CA TRP A 227 -15.90 23.09 -20.34
C TRP A 227 -14.74 23.73 -21.11
N MET A 228 -14.47 25.01 -20.86
CA MET A 228 -13.44 25.80 -21.54
C MET A 228 -12.46 26.37 -20.52
N GLU A 229 -11.16 26.38 -20.84
CA GLU A 229 -10.13 26.99 -19.99
C GLU A 229 -10.39 28.47 -19.72
N ILE A 230 -10.51 28.80 -18.44
CA ILE A 230 -10.52 30.17 -17.92
C ILE A 230 -9.12 30.55 -17.46
N GLN A 231 -8.45 29.65 -16.74
CA GLN A 231 -7.16 29.89 -16.11
C GLN A 231 -6.33 28.62 -16.03
N ASN A 232 -5.02 28.75 -16.20
CA ASN A 232 -4.06 27.67 -16.08
C ASN A 232 -2.83 28.14 -15.29
N SER A 233 -2.37 27.35 -14.30
CA SER A 233 -1.17 27.67 -13.54
C SER A 233 0.12 27.48 -14.34
N ALA A 234 0.10 26.65 -15.38
CA ALA A 234 1.24 26.46 -16.26
C ALA A 234 1.33 27.63 -17.26
N PRO A 235 2.54 28.16 -17.52
CA PRO A 235 2.72 29.22 -18.51
C PRO A 235 2.29 28.70 -19.89
N ALA A 236 1.50 29.52 -20.60
CA ALA A 236 1.12 29.20 -21.97
C ALA A 236 2.39 29.05 -22.84
N PRO A 237 2.48 28.00 -23.69
CA PRO A 237 3.56 27.92 -24.65
C PRO A 237 3.51 29.13 -25.60
N PRO A 238 4.66 29.59 -26.13
CA PRO A 238 4.67 30.67 -27.11
C PRO A 238 3.77 30.31 -28.29
N SER A 239 2.86 31.23 -28.65
CA SER A 239 1.91 31.04 -29.73
C SER A 239 2.64 30.74 -31.04
N PRO A 240 2.42 29.58 -31.68
CA PRO A 240 2.96 29.32 -33.00
C PRO A 240 2.45 30.35 -34.01
N PRO A 241 3.26 30.74 -35.01
CA PRO A 241 2.78 31.60 -36.08
C PRO A 241 1.57 30.93 -36.75
N ASN A 242 0.45 31.66 -36.88
CA ASN A 242 -0.84 31.23 -37.45
C ASN A 242 -1.80 30.44 -36.54
N LEU A 243 -1.64 30.48 -35.21
CA LEU A 243 -2.66 29.97 -34.27
C LEU A 243 -3.24 31.11 -33.43
N THR A 244 -4.57 31.17 -33.36
CA THR A 244 -5.27 32.04 -32.42
C THR A 244 -5.14 31.50 -31.00
N GLU A 245 -5.11 32.40 -30.02
CA GLU A 245 -4.98 32.05 -28.59
C GLU A 245 -6.09 31.09 -28.13
N GLU A 246 -7.29 31.22 -28.68
CA GLU A 246 -8.44 30.34 -28.40
C GLU A 246 -8.18 28.86 -28.76
N VAL A 247 -7.39 28.60 -29.81
CA VAL A 247 -7.03 27.24 -30.24
C VAL A 247 -5.96 26.61 -29.33
N LEU A 248 -5.25 27.43 -28.56
CA LEU A 248 -4.24 26.99 -27.60
C LEU A 248 -4.86 26.57 -26.26
N ARG A 249 -6.04 27.12 -25.92
CA ARG A 249 -6.76 26.84 -24.68
C ARG A 249 -7.31 25.41 -24.64
N LEU A 250 -7.33 24.82 -23.44
CA LEU A 250 -7.97 23.54 -23.19
C LEU A 250 -9.49 23.66 -23.34
N SER A 251 -10.09 22.77 -24.13
CA SER A 251 -11.54 22.53 -24.09
C SER A 251 -11.81 21.07 -23.77
N VAL A 252 -12.80 20.81 -22.93
CA VAL A 252 -13.20 19.47 -22.51
C VAL A 252 -14.69 19.31 -22.75
N LEU A 253 -15.10 18.23 -23.43
CA LEU A 253 -16.50 17.82 -23.54
C LEU A 253 -16.66 16.51 -22.80
N ILE A 254 -17.37 16.55 -21.67
CA ILE A 254 -17.67 15.39 -20.82
C ILE A 254 -19.07 14.90 -21.16
N LYS A 255 -19.17 13.62 -21.56
CA LYS A 255 -20.41 12.85 -21.73
C LYS A 255 -20.47 11.75 -20.67
N SER A 256 -21.58 11.01 -20.61
CA SER A 256 -21.78 9.94 -19.64
C SER A 256 -20.71 8.83 -19.68
N ASP A 257 -20.14 8.56 -20.86
CA ASP A 257 -19.19 7.46 -21.09
C ASP A 257 -17.81 7.90 -21.59
N SER A 258 -17.67 9.16 -22.00
CA SER A 258 -16.50 9.66 -22.72
C SER A 258 -16.15 11.10 -22.35
N ILE A 259 -14.85 11.39 -22.33
CA ILE A 259 -14.30 12.75 -22.23
C ILE A 259 -13.48 13.03 -23.48
N LYS A 260 -13.86 14.07 -24.22
CA LYS A 260 -13.10 14.59 -25.35
C LYS A 260 -12.32 15.82 -24.93
N ILE A 261 -11.01 15.79 -25.08
CA ILE A 261 -10.06 16.82 -24.68
C ILE A 261 -9.42 17.41 -25.94
N ASN A 262 -9.53 18.72 -26.12
CA ASN A 262 -8.85 19.44 -27.20
C ASN A 262 -7.86 20.47 -26.61
N LYS A 263 -6.60 20.44 -27.03
CA LYS A 263 -5.55 21.42 -26.68
C LYS A 263 -4.59 21.54 -27.86
N CYS A 264 -4.27 22.76 -28.31
CA CYS A 264 -3.34 23.01 -29.42
C CYS A 264 -3.63 22.20 -30.70
N LYS A 265 -4.88 22.18 -31.17
CA LYS A 265 -5.39 21.35 -32.30
C LYS A 265 -5.29 19.83 -32.12
N ARG A 266 -4.75 19.32 -31.01
CA ARG A 266 -4.74 17.89 -30.69
C ARG A 266 -6.03 17.54 -29.97
N THR A 267 -6.71 16.54 -30.49
CA THR A 267 -7.93 15.98 -29.90
C THR A 267 -7.62 14.60 -29.38
N LYS A 268 -7.99 14.33 -28.13
CA LYS A 268 -7.97 12.98 -27.54
C LYS A 268 -9.35 12.68 -26.95
N THR A 269 -9.78 11.42 -27.03
CA THR A 269 -11.04 10.98 -26.42
C THR A 269 -10.74 9.76 -25.57
N TYR A 270 -11.26 9.75 -24.35
CA TYR A 270 -11.06 8.66 -23.39
C TYR A 270 -12.38 8.20 -22.82
N LYS A 271 -12.48 6.91 -22.50
CA LYS A 271 -13.48 6.43 -21.56
C LYS A 271 -13.09 6.87 -20.16
N TRP A 272 -14.07 7.24 -19.36
CA TRP A 272 -13.81 7.78 -18.03
C TRP A 272 -14.81 7.31 -16.99
N ASN A 273 -14.38 7.42 -15.74
CA ASN A 273 -15.26 7.28 -14.60
C ASN A 273 -14.81 8.15 -13.43
N LEU A 274 -15.63 8.23 -12.40
CA LEU A 274 -15.41 9.01 -11.19
C LEU A 274 -15.12 8.06 -10.03
N THR A 275 -14.19 8.41 -9.14
CA THR A 275 -14.00 7.67 -7.88
C THR A 275 -15.24 7.77 -7.00
N SER A 276 -15.45 6.79 -6.12
CA SER A 276 -16.68 6.72 -5.30
C SER A 276 -16.82 7.91 -4.32
N ASP A 277 -15.70 8.54 -3.95
CA ASP A 277 -15.63 9.77 -3.17
C ASP A 277 -15.74 11.06 -4.01
N GLY A 278 -15.93 10.95 -5.33
CA GLY A 278 -16.09 12.11 -6.20
C GLY A 278 -14.83 12.97 -6.37
N LYS A 279 -13.66 12.56 -5.85
CA LYS A 279 -12.46 13.42 -5.83
C LYS A 279 -11.59 13.29 -7.08
N ARG A 280 -11.74 12.24 -7.88
CA ARG A 280 -10.91 12.02 -9.08
C ARG A 280 -11.70 11.53 -10.27
N ILE A 281 -11.49 12.18 -11.41
CA ILE A 281 -11.84 11.69 -12.74
C ILE A 281 -10.68 10.79 -13.18
N TYR A 282 -10.93 9.55 -13.58
CA TYR A 282 -9.90 8.67 -14.12
C TYR A 282 -10.27 8.13 -15.50
N PHE A 283 -9.26 7.90 -16.32
CA PHE A 283 -9.39 7.37 -17.68
C PHE A 283 -9.12 5.87 -17.66
N ILE A 284 -10.14 5.09 -18.03
CA ILE A 284 -10.13 3.63 -17.86
C ILE A 284 -8.94 2.98 -18.58
N ASP A 285 -8.71 3.36 -19.84
CA ASP A 285 -7.67 2.75 -20.67
C ASP A 285 -6.25 3.27 -20.36
N ARG A 286 -6.11 4.25 -19.46
CA ARG A 286 -4.84 4.89 -19.10
C ARG A 286 -4.61 4.96 -17.60
N PHE A 287 -5.31 4.10 -16.85
CA PHE A 287 -5.40 4.19 -15.38
C PHE A 287 -4.04 4.23 -14.66
N LEU A 288 -3.05 3.50 -15.17
CA LEU A 288 -1.70 3.39 -14.62
C LEU A 288 -0.71 4.39 -15.25
N GLU A 289 -1.16 5.25 -16.15
CA GLU A 289 -0.32 6.26 -16.79
C GLU A 289 -0.33 7.58 -16.01
N ASN A 290 0.72 8.38 -16.16
CA ASN A 290 0.90 9.64 -15.42
C ASN A 290 -0.25 10.63 -15.63
N ASP A 291 -0.81 10.69 -16.83
CA ASP A 291 -1.97 11.53 -17.18
C ASP A 291 -3.28 10.74 -17.18
N GLY A 292 -3.31 9.60 -16.48
CA GLY A 292 -4.43 8.68 -16.35
C GLY A 292 -5.58 9.15 -15.47
N SER A 293 -5.39 10.22 -14.69
CA SER A 293 -6.45 10.79 -13.86
C SER A 293 -6.26 12.28 -13.59
N TRP A 294 -7.37 12.96 -13.28
CA TRP A 294 -7.42 14.35 -12.83
C TRP A 294 -8.02 14.40 -11.43
N LYS A 295 -7.40 15.19 -10.55
CA LYS A 295 -7.96 15.44 -9.22
C LYS A 295 -8.90 16.64 -9.27
N LEU A 296 -10.14 16.43 -8.86
CA LEU A 296 -11.11 17.50 -8.66
C LEU A 296 -10.75 18.25 -7.37
N LEU A 297 -10.51 19.55 -7.50
CA LEU A 297 -10.20 20.43 -6.37
C LEU A 297 -11.44 21.23 -5.95
N ASP A 298 -12.28 21.60 -6.91
CA ASP A 298 -13.51 22.36 -6.70
C ASP A 298 -14.48 22.15 -7.87
N LEU A 299 -15.79 22.19 -7.59
CA LEU A 299 -16.85 22.07 -8.58
C LEU A 299 -18.06 22.93 -8.19
N SER A 300 -18.55 23.68 -9.18
CA SER A 300 -19.79 24.47 -9.11
C SER A 300 -20.56 24.30 -10.42
N ASP A 301 -21.76 24.88 -10.50
CA ASP A 301 -22.59 24.81 -11.71
C ASP A 301 -21.92 25.41 -12.95
N SER A 302 -21.06 26.42 -12.76
CA SER A 302 -20.42 27.18 -13.85
C SER A 302 -18.91 26.99 -13.96
N SER A 303 -18.26 26.42 -12.95
CA SER A 303 -16.80 26.24 -12.96
C SER A 303 -16.33 24.94 -12.31
N MET A 304 -15.23 24.40 -12.83
CA MET A 304 -14.56 23.20 -12.35
C MET A 304 -13.07 23.46 -12.26
N THR A 305 -12.47 23.17 -11.11
CA THR A 305 -11.02 23.28 -10.91
C THR A 305 -10.42 21.90 -10.78
N VAL A 306 -9.48 21.57 -11.66
CA VAL A 306 -8.79 20.28 -11.69
C VAL A 306 -7.29 20.45 -11.57
N ARG A 307 -6.66 19.50 -10.88
CA ARG A 307 -5.22 19.26 -11.05
C ARG A 307 -5.03 18.16 -12.09
N ILE A 308 -4.26 18.48 -13.13
CA ILE A 308 -3.86 17.58 -14.20
C ILE A 308 -2.40 17.20 -13.99
N SER A 309 -2.12 15.90 -13.93
CA SER A 309 -0.76 15.38 -13.93
C SER A 309 -0.21 15.43 -15.37
N SER A 310 0.94 16.08 -15.57
CA SER A 310 1.60 16.18 -16.87
C SER A 310 2.91 15.36 -16.90
N GLN A 311 3.39 15.02 -18.10
CA GLN A 311 4.52 14.11 -18.33
C GLN A 311 5.84 14.55 -17.64
N SER A 312 6.00 15.82 -17.28
CA SER A 312 7.10 16.28 -16.44
C SER A 312 6.65 16.24 -14.98
N GLY A 313 6.97 15.16 -14.26
CA GLY A 313 6.54 14.85 -12.89
C GLY A 313 6.87 15.86 -11.77
N PHE A 314 7.09 17.13 -12.09
CA PHE A 314 7.47 18.21 -11.18
C PHE A 314 6.64 19.49 -11.32
N LYS A 315 5.73 19.61 -12.30
CA LYS A 315 4.87 20.80 -12.45
C LYS A 315 3.40 20.43 -12.30
N GLU A 316 2.80 20.93 -11.23
CA GLU A 316 1.36 20.88 -10.99
C GLU A 316 0.65 21.80 -11.98
N GLU A 317 -0.12 21.22 -12.92
CA GLU A 317 -1.02 22.00 -13.79
C GLU A 317 -2.40 22.05 -13.11
N ILE A 318 -2.70 23.17 -12.46
CA ILE A 318 -4.03 23.47 -11.94
C ILE A 318 -4.76 24.27 -13.01
N VAL A 319 -5.87 23.72 -13.48
CA VAL A 319 -6.69 24.31 -14.54
C VAL A 319 -8.07 24.60 -13.99
N LYS A 320 -8.52 25.84 -14.18
CA LYS A 320 -9.90 26.25 -13.95
C LYS A 320 -10.63 26.29 -15.30
N LEU A 321 -11.73 25.56 -15.36
CA LEU A 321 -12.59 25.43 -16.52
C LEU A 321 -13.96 26.06 -16.24
N GLY A 322 -14.60 26.66 -17.26
CA GLY A 322 -15.95 27.22 -17.20
C GLY A 322 -16.90 26.55 -18.18
N LYS A 323 -18.19 26.45 -17.83
CA LYS A 323 -19.25 26.03 -18.76
C LYS A 323 -19.68 27.15 -19.69
#